data_AF-A0A1D2M4E8-F1
#
_entry.id   AF-A0A1D2M4E8-F1
#
_cell.length_a   1.000
_cell.length_b   1.000
_cell.length_c   1.000
_cell.angle_alpha   90.00
_cell.angle_beta   90.00
_cell.angle_gamma   90.00
#
_symmetry.space_group_name_H-M   'P 1'
#
loop_
_entity.id
_entity.type
_entity.pdbx_description
1 polymer ?
#
loop_
_entity_poly.entity_id
_entity_poly.type
_entity_poly.pdbx_seq_one_letter_code
_entity_poly.pdbx_strand_id
1 'polypeptide(L)'
;MSANGSTFNLDVDGNHAWELLFDIDNSKNSGSVRRQFEVKTSVSCSFHKMRKDVLNSSVAVSAGLSYGKVVEILKISVKGDMNHEVKYNYETMSESKLEYKTETTKTDVFEIGPNSRIKMYRLVFDGPGINYISDTISSTPHVIDPVNFKFVVREVLFLEGIDVVYTDDSVSRPANVINEVNGKSPDINADNIGLPVWLVPRWTKKFDQAANGIHLAIQSKENSNYINLSRGSRGSYRYIRMELDPSFQK
;
A
#
# COMPACT_ATOMS: atom_id res chain seq x y z
N MET A 1 1.55 -15.72 19.70
CA MET A 1 2.06 -14.71 18.76
C MET A 1 0.91 -13.79 18.38
N SER A 2 1.03 -12.48 18.60
CA SER A 2 0.08 -11.52 18.04
C SER A 2 0.24 -11.47 16.51
N ALA A 3 -0.81 -11.11 15.79
CA ALA A 3 -0.84 -11.04 14.32
C ALA A 3 -0.07 -9.82 13.77
N ASN A 4 1.15 -9.56 14.28
CA ASN A 4 1.97 -8.45 13.82
C ASN A 4 3.02 -8.98 12.85
N GLY A 5 2.88 -8.66 11.56
CA GLY A 5 3.91 -8.92 10.56
C GLY A 5 5.20 -8.13 10.82
N SER A 6 6.27 -8.54 10.15
CA SER A 6 7.57 -7.84 10.22
C SER A 6 7.44 -6.41 9.68
N THR A 7 8.14 -5.47 10.31
CA THR A 7 8.15 -4.05 9.92
C THR A 7 9.50 -3.70 9.30
N PHE A 8 9.48 -2.88 8.25
CA PHE A 8 10.65 -2.50 7.45
C PHE A 8 10.66 -0.99 7.25
N ASN A 9 11.87 -0.41 7.23
CA ASN A 9 12.11 0.97 6.85
C ASN A 9 12.69 0.98 5.44
N LEU A 10 12.04 1.67 4.51
CA LEU A 10 12.45 1.76 3.12
C LEU A 10 12.70 3.21 2.75
N ASP A 11 13.86 3.50 2.18
CA ASP A 11 14.19 4.80 1.63
C ASP A 11 14.12 4.69 0.09
N VAL A 12 13.22 5.44 -0.54
CA VAL A 12 13.01 5.42 -2.00
C VAL A 12 13.11 6.84 -2.53
N ASP A 13 13.86 7.03 -3.61
CA ASP A 13 14.08 8.36 -4.17
C ASP A 13 13.08 8.70 -5.28
N GLY A 14 12.65 9.95 -5.31
CA GLY A 14 12.01 10.59 -6.47
C GLY A 14 12.97 11.57 -7.13
N ASN A 15 12.86 11.69 -8.45
CA ASN A 15 13.82 12.43 -9.26
C ASN A 15 13.15 13.59 -10.00
N HIS A 16 13.92 14.66 -10.09
CA HIS A 16 13.64 15.80 -10.94
C HIS A 16 14.21 15.56 -12.35
N ALA A 17 13.49 16.01 -13.36
CA ALA A 17 13.96 16.02 -14.74
C ALA A 17 13.56 17.33 -15.45
N TRP A 18 14.39 17.74 -16.40
CA TRP A 18 14.08 18.88 -17.27
C TRP A 18 13.52 18.38 -18.59
N GLU A 19 12.26 18.68 -18.85
CA GLU A 19 11.59 18.34 -20.11
C GLU A 19 11.62 19.55 -21.05
N LEU A 20 11.98 19.35 -22.31
CA LEU A 20 12.00 20.42 -23.30
C LEU A 20 10.57 20.91 -23.57
N LEU A 21 10.30 22.19 -23.30
CA LEU A 21 9.02 22.83 -23.66
C LEU A 21 9.03 23.28 -25.13
N PHE A 22 10.06 24.05 -25.51
CA PHE A 22 10.23 24.54 -26.88
C PHE A 22 11.67 24.91 -27.19
N ASP A 23 11.97 24.97 -28.48
CA ASP A 23 13.23 25.41 -29.06
C ASP A 23 12.92 26.36 -30.21
N ILE A 24 13.14 27.65 -30.00
CA ILE A 24 12.88 28.70 -30.98
C ILE A 24 14.21 29.24 -31.47
N ASP A 25 14.44 29.08 -32.78
CA ASP A 25 15.59 29.66 -33.46
C ASP A 25 15.18 30.91 -34.25
N ASN A 26 15.58 32.07 -33.73
CA ASN A 26 15.42 33.38 -34.35
C ASN A 26 16.75 33.92 -34.93
N SER A 27 17.74 33.05 -35.15
CA SER A 27 19.09 33.42 -35.58
C SER A 27 19.16 34.08 -36.96
N LYS A 28 18.15 33.85 -37.81
CA LYS A 28 18.10 34.34 -39.19
C LYS A 28 17.24 35.60 -39.38
N ASN A 29 16.66 36.13 -38.31
CA ASN A 29 15.78 37.29 -38.39
C ASN A 29 16.37 38.49 -37.66
N SER A 30 16.18 39.67 -38.24
CA SER A 30 16.60 40.97 -37.68
C SER A 30 15.57 41.57 -36.71
N GLY A 31 14.38 40.99 -36.60
CA GLY A 31 13.33 41.40 -35.65
C GLY A 31 13.14 40.42 -34.49
N SER A 32 12.40 40.83 -33.45
CA SER A 32 12.00 39.94 -32.36
C SER A 32 10.81 39.06 -32.76
N VAL A 33 10.75 37.86 -32.19
CA VAL A 33 9.62 36.93 -32.35
C VAL A 33 8.92 36.80 -31.02
N ARG A 34 7.61 37.05 -31.00
CA ARG A 34 6.74 36.79 -29.84
C ARG A 34 6.02 35.47 -30.01
N ARG A 35 6.06 34.63 -28.98
CA ARG A 35 5.31 33.37 -28.92
C ARG A 35 4.57 33.25 -27.60
N GLN A 36 3.29 32.92 -27.71
CA GLN A 36 2.43 32.58 -26.59
C GLN A 36 2.45 31.06 -26.42
N PHE A 37 2.64 30.60 -25.19
CA PHE A 37 2.65 29.20 -24.82
C PHE A 37 1.68 28.94 -23.67
N GLU A 38 0.94 27.85 -23.77
CA GLU A 38 0.19 27.30 -22.65
C GLU A 38 1.08 26.34 -21.87
N VAL A 39 1.44 26.74 -20.66
CA VAL A 39 2.17 25.93 -19.70
C VAL A 39 1.15 25.24 -18.79
N LYS A 40 1.09 23.92 -18.90
CA LYS A 40 0.27 23.08 -18.02
C LYS A 40 1.07 22.66 -16.81
N THR A 41 0.54 22.95 -15.63
CA THR A 41 1.00 22.37 -14.36
C THR A 41 0.03 21.29 -13.92
N SER A 42 0.55 20.25 -13.27
CA SER A 42 -0.31 19.20 -12.73
C SER A 42 0.35 18.47 -11.58
N VAL A 43 -0.46 18.03 -10.63
CA VAL A 43 -0.06 17.11 -9.57
C VAL A 43 -0.94 15.90 -9.69
N SER A 44 -0.35 14.70 -9.70
CA SER A 44 -1.08 13.44 -9.62
C SER A 44 -0.45 12.56 -8.56
N CYS A 45 -1.25 12.17 -7.58
CA CYS A 45 -0.88 11.31 -6.47
C CYS A 45 -1.82 10.09 -6.46
N SER A 46 -1.28 8.88 -6.39
CA SER A 46 -2.06 7.64 -6.28
C SER A 46 -1.46 6.73 -5.22
N PHE A 47 -2.27 6.39 -4.22
CA PHE A 47 -1.88 5.45 -3.17
C PHE A 47 -1.60 4.05 -3.73
N HIS A 48 -2.38 3.63 -4.73
CA HIS A 48 -2.18 2.36 -5.41
C HIS A 48 -0.82 2.32 -6.12
N LYS A 49 -0.52 3.37 -6.92
CA LYS A 49 0.78 3.50 -7.59
C LYS A 49 1.92 3.56 -6.57
N MET A 50 1.78 4.33 -5.48
CA MET A 50 2.77 4.42 -4.41
C MET A 50 3.12 3.04 -3.85
N ARG A 51 2.12 2.26 -3.44
CA ARG A 51 2.35 0.91 -2.89
C ARG A 51 3.09 0.02 -3.89
N LYS A 52 2.73 0.11 -5.17
CA LYS A 52 3.39 -0.65 -6.25
C LYS A 52 4.84 -0.21 -6.44
N ASP A 53 5.10 1.09 -6.51
CA ASP A 53 6.45 1.64 -6.72
C ASP A 53 7.37 1.32 -5.54
N VAL A 54 6.88 1.44 -4.30
CA VAL A 54 7.63 1.08 -3.10
C VAL A 54 7.98 -0.40 -3.09
N LEU A 55 7.04 -1.30 -3.38
CA LEU A 55 7.27 -2.75 -3.42
C LEU A 55 8.19 -3.18 -4.56
N ASN A 56 8.21 -2.45 -5.67
CA ASN A 56 9.09 -2.73 -6.80
C ASN A 56 10.46 -2.04 -6.68
N SER A 57 10.69 -1.24 -5.63
CA SER A 57 11.97 -0.61 -5.39
C SER A 57 13.06 -1.64 -5.09
N SER A 58 14.30 -1.37 -5.53
CA SER A 58 15.46 -2.22 -5.24
C SER A 58 15.69 -2.40 -3.73
N VAL A 59 15.34 -1.39 -2.94
CA VAL A 59 15.45 -1.40 -1.48
C VAL A 59 14.44 -2.38 -0.87
N ALA A 60 13.18 -2.40 -1.34
CA ALA A 60 12.20 -3.39 -0.90
C ALA A 60 12.61 -4.83 -1.26
N VAL A 61 13.12 -5.04 -2.48
CA VAL A 61 13.64 -6.34 -2.92
C VAL A 61 14.80 -6.79 -2.02
N SER A 62 15.73 -5.90 -1.71
CA SER A 62 16.87 -6.18 -0.81
C SER A 62 16.43 -6.46 0.62
N ALA A 63 15.33 -5.86 1.07
CA ALA A 63 14.72 -6.12 2.37
C ALA A 63 13.92 -7.45 2.43
N GLY A 64 13.86 -8.22 1.33
CA GLY A 64 13.08 -9.46 1.25
C GLY A 64 11.58 -9.24 1.13
N LEU A 65 11.14 -8.02 0.81
CA LEU A 65 9.78 -7.68 0.42
C LEU A 65 9.64 -7.92 -1.08
N SER A 66 9.75 -9.18 -1.51
CA SER A 66 9.66 -9.55 -2.92
C SER A 66 8.24 -9.45 -3.49
N TYR A 67 8.15 -9.50 -4.81
CA TYR A 67 6.91 -9.54 -5.59
C TYR A 67 5.90 -10.56 -5.02
N GLY A 68 4.63 -10.14 -4.88
CA GLY A 68 3.53 -10.95 -4.35
C GLY A 68 3.24 -10.79 -2.86
N LYS A 69 4.13 -10.16 -2.08
CA LYS A 69 3.83 -9.80 -0.69
C LYS A 69 2.90 -8.59 -0.62
N VAL A 70 1.93 -8.67 0.29
CA VAL A 70 1.07 -7.53 0.63
C VAL A 70 1.65 -6.82 1.82
N VAL A 71 1.86 -5.52 1.68
CA VAL A 71 2.33 -4.66 2.76
C VAL A 71 1.33 -3.55 3.03
N GLU A 72 1.24 -3.17 4.29
CA GLU A 72 0.59 -1.96 4.75
C GLU A 72 1.64 -0.85 4.91
N ILE A 73 1.35 0.33 4.37
CA ILE A 73 2.17 1.52 4.61
C ILE A 73 1.65 2.15 5.92
N LEU A 74 2.50 2.20 6.94
CA LEU A 74 2.16 2.71 8.26
C LEU A 74 2.47 4.20 8.40
N LYS A 75 3.57 4.64 7.77
CA LYS A 75 4.05 6.01 7.88
C LYS A 75 4.90 6.37 6.67
N ILE A 76 4.83 7.63 6.28
CA ILE A 76 5.69 8.23 5.26
C ILE A 76 6.34 9.49 5.81
N SER A 77 7.56 9.78 5.36
CA SER A 77 8.22 11.06 5.56
C SER A 77 8.94 11.47 4.30
N VAL A 78 8.77 12.72 3.87
CA VAL A 78 9.42 13.27 2.68
C VAL A 78 10.51 14.25 3.09
N LYS A 79 11.75 13.97 2.64
CA LYS A 79 12.94 14.82 2.86
C LYS A 79 13.49 15.28 1.51
N GLY A 80 13.59 16.58 1.32
CA GLY A 80 14.10 17.19 0.09
C GLY A 80 13.35 18.46 -0.23
N ASP A 81 13.78 19.14 -1.29
CA ASP A 81 13.08 20.32 -1.79
C ASP A 81 11.91 19.89 -2.65
N MET A 82 10.70 20.12 -2.13
CA MET A 82 9.44 19.83 -2.79
C MET A 82 8.46 20.93 -2.41
N ASN A 83 7.64 21.36 -3.38
CA ASN A 83 6.60 22.34 -3.13
C ASN A 83 5.70 21.91 -1.94
N HIS A 84 5.45 22.83 -1.02
CA HIS A 84 4.74 22.56 0.24
C HIS A 84 3.33 22.00 0.02
N GLU A 85 2.58 22.54 -0.94
CA GLU A 85 1.24 22.08 -1.28
C GLU A 85 1.26 20.67 -1.87
N VAL A 86 2.24 20.40 -2.75
CA VAL A 86 2.46 19.08 -3.34
C VAL A 86 2.78 18.05 -2.25
N LYS A 87 3.68 18.39 -1.34
CA LYS A 87 4.05 17.55 -0.19
C LYS A 87 2.84 17.28 0.72
N TYR A 88 2.08 18.33 1.05
CA TYR A 88 0.87 18.20 1.87
C TYR A 88 -0.18 17.28 1.24
N ASN A 89 -0.45 17.46 -0.06
CA ASN A 89 -1.39 16.62 -0.80
C ASN A 89 -0.92 15.16 -0.85
N TYR A 90 0.38 14.93 -0.98
CA TYR A 90 0.98 13.59 -0.96
C TYR A 90 0.85 12.90 0.40
N GLU A 91 1.15 13.60 1.50
CA GLU A 91 1.02 13.08 2.86
C GLU A 91 -0.46 12.80 3.19
N THR A 92 -1.38 13.72 2.86
CA THR A 92 -2.83 13.53 3.04
C THR A 92 -3.37 12.35 2.23
N MET A 93 -2.89 12.17 0.99
CA MET A 93 -3.22 11.04 0.15
C MET A 93 -2.79 9.70 0.80
N SER A 94 -1.64 9.68 1.46
CA SER A 94 -1.16 8.48 2.14
C SER A 94 -2.01 8.07 3.34
N GLU A 95 -2.52 9.04 4.09
CA GLU A 95 -3.37 8.80 5.26
C GLU A 95 -4.80 8.40 4.85
N SER A 96 -5.37 9.13 3.90
CA SER A 96 -6.73 8.88 3.40
C SER A 96 -6.83 7.69 2.45
N LYS A 97 -5.69 7.26 1.87
CA LYS A 97 -5.61 6.21 0.83
C LYS A 97 -6.40 6.54 -0.44
N LEU A 98 -6.65 7.84 -0.69
CA LEU A 98 -7.36 8.32 -1.86
C LEU A 98 -6.42 8.60 -3.03
N GLU A 99 -6.97 9.02 -4.17
CA GLU A 99 -6.19 9.52 -5.30
C GLU A 99 -6.46 11.01 -5.46
N TYR A 100 -5.43 11.76 -5.84
CA TYR A 100 -5.52 13.19 -6.05
C TYR A 100 -4.97 13.55 -7.42
N LYS A 101 -5.71 14.39 -8.14
CA LYS A 101 -5.25 14.96 -9.40
C LYS A 101 -5.72 16.40 -9.53
N THR A 102 -4.78 17.30 -9.78
CA THR A 102 -5.06 18.67 -10.18
C THR A 102 -4.29 19.02 -11.43
N GLU A 103 -4.89 19.86 -12.27
CA GLU A 103 -4.27 20.41 -13.47
C GLU A 103 -4.64 21.89 -13.52
N THR A 104 -3.68 22.74 -13.86
CA THR A 104 -3.90 24.16 -14.10
C THR A 104 -3.15 24.54 -15.37
N THR A 105 -3.74 25.44 -16.15
CA THR A 105 -3.11 25.94 -17.37
C THR A 105 -2.85 27.42 -17.20
N LYS A 106 -1.61 27.84 -17.45
CA LYS A 106 -1.20 29.23 -17.49
C LYS A 106 -0.70 29.56 -18.88
N THR A 107 -1.04 30.76 -19.35
CA THR A 107 -0.54 31.28 -20.62
C THR A 107 0.61 32.23 -20.33
N ASP A 108 1.77 31.95 -20.92
CA ASP A 108 2.93 32.83 -20.85
C ASP A 108 3.35 33.29 -22.25
N VAL A 109 3.94 34.48 -22.33
CA VAL A 109 4.40 35.09 -23.59
C VAL A 109 5.90 35.29 -23.51
N PHE A 110 6.61 34.77 -24.50
CA PHE A 110 8.06 34.88 -24.63
C PHE A 110 8.40 35.76 -25.82
N GLU A 111 9.30 36.71 -25.61
CA GLU A 111 9.89 37.53 -26.65
C GLU A 111 11.34 37.11 -26.89
N ILE A 112 11.62 36.67 -28.12
CA ILE A 112 12.92 36.18 -28.54
C ILE A 112 13.56 37.28 -29.39
N GLY A 113 14.69 37.82 -28.92
CA GLY A 113 15.41 38.90 -29.59
C GLY A 113 15.94 38.49 -30.97
N PRO A 114 16.29 39.46 -31.83
CA PRO A 114 16.86 39.19 -33.14
C PRO A 114 18.18 38.43 -33.05
N ASN A 115 18.50 37.65 -34.08
CA ASN A 115 19.75 36.87 -34.17
C ASN A 115 20.01 35.95 -32.95
N SER A 116 18.96 35.44 -32.30
CA SER A 116 19.08 34.63 -31.08
C SER A 116 18.35 33.29 -31.19
N ARG A 117 18.70 32.33 -30.33
CA ARG A 117 17.98 31.06 -30.18
C ARG A 117 17.77 30.80 -28.70
N ILE A 118 16.59 30.32 -28.34
CA ILE A 118 16.27 29.95 -26.96
C ILE A 118 15.70 28.54 -26.93
N LYS A 119 16.23 27.74 -26.01
CA LYS A 119 15.61 26.51 -25.56
C LYS A 119 15.03 26.76 -24.19
N MET A 120 13.81 26.34 -23.96
CA MET A 120 13.15 26.44 -22.67
C MET A 120 12.76 25.05 -22.21
N TYR A 121 13.05 24.76 -20.94
CA TYR A 121 12.75 23.51 -20.30
C TYR A 121 11.81 23.75 -19.13
N ARG A 122 10.95 22.79 -18.82
CA ARG A 122 10.16 22.75 -17.59
C ARG A 122 10.72 21.71 -16.64
N LEU A 123 10.61 22.00 -15.35
CA LEU A 123 10.95 21.04 -14.32
C LEU A 123 9.75 20.11 -14.07
N VAL A 124 10.01 18.80 -14.15
CA VAL A 124 9.06 17.74 -13.79
C VAL A 124 9.67 16.89 -12.68
N PHE A 125 8.80 16.24 -11.91
CA PHE A 125 9.17 15.36 -10.82
C PHE A 125 8.39 14.06 -10.89
N ASP A 126 9.10 12.94 -10.76
CA ASP A 126 8.51 11.60 -10.64
C ASP A 126 9.06 10.92 -9.38
N GLY A 127 8.16 10.43 -8.55
CA GLY A 127 8.47 9.72 -7.32
C GLY A 127 7.43 8.65 -7.01
N PRO A 128 7.58 7.90 -5.90
CA PRO A 128 6.71 6.78 -5.59
C PRO A 128 5.24 7.21 -5.50
N GLY A 129 4.43 6.84 -6.49
CA GLY A 129 3.02 7.22 -6.56
C GLY A 129 2.72 8.70 -6.73
N ILE A 130 3.71 9.53 -7.09
CA ILE A 130 3.53 10.96 -7.33
C ILE A 130 4.17 11.39 -8.64
N ASN A 131 3.45 12.17 -9.43
CA ASN A 131 3.92 12.81 -10.64
C ASN A 131 3.57 14.29 -10.55
N TYR A 132 4.54 15.17 -10.75
CA TYR A 132 4.35 16.62 -10.65
C TYR A 132 4.98 17.33 -11.85
N ILE A 133 4.17 18.11 -12.56
CA ILE A 133 4.60 19.02 -13.62
C ILE A 133 4.52 20.43 -13.04
N SER A 134 5.66 21.08 -12.88
CA SER A 134 5.75 22.42 -12.29
C SER A 134 5.60 23.54 -13.33
N ASP A 135 5.41 24.77 -12.85
CA ASP A 135 5.56 26.00 -13.63
C ASP A 135 7.00 26.54 -13.63
N THR A 136 7.94 25.83 -13.01
CA THR A 136 9.35 26.22 -13.00
C THR A 136 9.96 25.95 -14.36
N ILE A 137 10.40 27.03 -15.02
CA ILE A 137 11.01 27.00 -16.35
C ILE A 137 12.44 27.54 -16.31
N SER A 138 13.30 26.99 -17.15
CA SER A 138 14.68 27.46 -17.29
C SER A 138 15.21 27.26 -18.71
N SER A 139 16.03 28.19 -19.18
CA SER A 139 16.85 28.02 -20.39
C SER A 139 18.21 27.37 -20.10
N THR A 140 18.55 27.21 -18.82
CA THR A 140 19.78 26.58 -18.33
C THR A 140 19.42 25.51 -17.30
N PRO A 141 19.02 24.31 -17.77
CA PRO A 141 18.79 23.16 -16.89
C PRO A 141 20.00 22.89 -16.00
N HIS A 142 19.75 22.61 -14.73
CA HIS A 142 20.77 22.22 -13.78
C HIS A 142 20.34 20.96 -13.03
N VAL A 143 21.30 20.25 -12.44
CA VAL A 143 21.03 19.07 -11.64
C VAL A 143 20.34 19.49 -10.34
N ILE A 144 19.26 18.81 -9.99
CA ILE A 144 18.53 19.00 -8.75
C ILE A 144 18.63 17.70 -7.95
N ASP A 145 18.89 17.83 -6.65
CA ASP A 145 19.02 16.68 -5.77
C ASP A 145 17.72 15.86 -5.73
N PRO A 146 17.82 14.52 -5.58
CA PRO A 146 16.66 13.66 -5.40
C PRO A 146 15.90 14.00 -4.12
N VAL A 147 14.58 13.78 -4.15
CA VAL A 147 13.72 13.84 -2.96
C VAL A 147 13.62 12.44 -2.38
N ASN A 148 14.03 12.29 -1.12
CA ASN A 148 14.04 11.00 -0.43
C ASN A 148 12.71 10.79 0.33
N PHE A 149 12.06 9.66 0.06
CA PHE A 149 10.84 9.22 0.72
C PHE A 149 11.16 8.06 1.67
N LYS A 150 10.90 8.26 2.95
CA LYS A 150 11.04 7.23 3.99
C LYS A 150 9.70 6.59 4.27
N PHE A 151 9.59 5.29 4.03
CA PHE A 151 8.40 4.50 4.29
C PHE A 151 8.64 3.57 5.47
N VAL A 152 7.69 3.52 6.39
CA VAL A 152 7.59 2.42 7.35
C VAL A 152 6.48 1.51 6.86
N VAL A 153 6.84 0.28 6.50
CA VAL A 153 5.89 -0.71 5.96
C VAL A 153 5.84 -1.95 6.84
N ARG A 154 4.69 -2.63 6.84
CA ARG A 154 4.48 -3.88 7.57
C ARG A 154 3.95 -4.96 6.65
N GLU A 155 4.48 -6.17 6.75
CA GLU A 155 3.88 -7.33 6.09
C GLU A 155 2.46 -7.56 6.62
N VAL A 156 1.51 -7.74 5.70
CA VAL A 156 0.16 -8.15 6.06
C VAL A 156 0.14 -9.66 6.21
N LEU A 157 -0.36 -10.13 7.35
CA LEU A 157 -0.64 -11.53 7.61
C LEU A 157 -2.09 -11.83 7.23
N PHE A 158 -2.31 -12.95 6.57
CA PHE A 158 -3.62 -13.45 6.22
C PHE A 158 -3.99 -14.61 7.12
N LEU A 159 -5.27 -14.71 7.49
CA LEU A 159 -5.76 -15.91 8.16
C LEU A 159 -5.69 -17.07 7.16
N GLU A 160 -4.90 -18.09 7.47
CA GLU A 160 -4.81 -19.30 6.66
C GLU A 160 -5.85 -20.32 7.12
N GLY A 161 -6.03 -20.43 8.43
CA GLY A 161 -6.98 -21.34 9.02
C GLY A 161 -7.14 -21.17 10.50
N ILE A 162 -7.96 -22.04 11.09
CA ILE A 162 -8.22 -22.07 12.52
C ILE A 162 -8.02 -23.51 12.99
N ASP A 163 -7.08 -23.67 13.91
CA ASP A 163 -6.87 -24.94 14.60
C ASP A 163 -7.81 -25.01 15.80
N VAL A 164 -8.33 -26.20 16.06
CA VAL A 164 -9.21 -26.49 17.19
C VAL A 164 -8.41 -27.25 18.23
N VAL A 165 -8.28 -26.66 19.42
CA VAL A 165 -7.52 -27.25 20.53
C VAL A 165 -8.46 -27.61 21.67
N TYR A 166 -8.39 -28.85 22.11
CA TYR A 166 -9.05 -29.33 23.32
C TYR A 166 -8.08 -29.23 24.50
N THR A 167 -8.56 -28.80 25.65
CA THR A 167 -7.81 -28.88 26.91
C THR A 167 -8.63 -29.57 27.98
N ASP A 168 -7.97 -30.05 29.02
CA ASP A 168 -8.65 -30.70 30.16
C ASP A 168 -9.25 -29.69 31.13
N ASP A 169 -8.72 -28.45 31.14
CA ASP A 169 -9.15 -27.37 32.02
C ASP A 169 -9.01 -26.00 31.32
N SER A 170 -9.63 -24.97 31.91
CA SER A 170 -9.66 -23.60 31.37
C SER A 170 -8.35 -22.83 31.53
N VAL A 171 -7.46 -23.25 32.44
CA VAL A 171 -6.17 -22.59 32.73
C VAL A 171 -5.12 -23.02 31.70
N SER A 172 -5.25 -24.23 31.16
CA SER A 172 -4.45 -24.80 30.06
C SER A 172 -4.72 -24.13 28.69
N ARG A 173 -5.46 -23.02 28.66
CA ARG A 173 -5.81 -22.26 27.46
C ARG A 173 -4.56 -21.85 26.65
N PRO A 174 -4.55 -22.06 25.32
CA PRO A 174 -3.48 -21.53 24.46
C PRO A 174 -3.36 -20.00 24.54
N ALA A 175 -2.14 -19.49 24.33
CA ALA A 175 -1.88 -18.05 24.46
C ALA A 175 -2.48 -17.20 23.31
N ASN A 176 -2.70 -17.79 22.13
CA ASN A 176 -3.10 -17.10 20.90
C ASN A 176 -4.51 -17.47 20.46
N VAL A 177 -5.45 -17.62 21.39
CA VAL A 177 -6.85 -17.93 21.05
C VAL A 177 -7.55 -16.75 20.38
N ILE A 178 -8.52 -17.05 19.52
CA ILE A 178 -9.51 -16.08 19.05
C ILE A 178 -10.35 -15.65 20.26
N ASN A 179 -10.36 -14.35 20.53
CA ASN A 179 -11.11 -13.80 21.66
C ASN A 179 -12.56 -13.51 21.27
N GLU A 180 -13.46 -13.69 22.23
CA GLU A 180 -14.83 -13.21 22.11
C GLU A 180 -14.87 -11.69 22.31
N VAL A 181 -15.61 -10.98 21.45
CA VAL A 181 -15.56 -9.51 21.36
C VAL A 181 -16.35 -8.79 22.46
N ASN A 182 -17.30 -9.45 23.10
CA ASN A 182 -18.15 -8.89 24.16
C ASN A 182 -17.63 -9.22 25.57
N GLY A 183 -16.39 -9.68 25.71
CA GLY A 183 -15.76 -9.99 26.99
C GLY A 183 -16.24 -11.27 27.66
N LYS A 184 -16.93 -12.16 26.93
CA LYS A 184 -17.25 -13.52 27.40
C LYS A 184 -16.03 -14.43 27.28
N SER A 185 -16.17 -15.65 27.80
CA SER A 185 -15.16 -16.68 27.65
C SER A 185 -14.93 -17.01 26.17
N PRO A 186 -13.67 -17.09 25.69
CA PRO A 186 -13.35 -17.57 24.35
C PRO A 186 -13.41 -19.10 24.21
N ASP A 187 -13.75 -19.81 25.30
CA ASP A 187 -14.07 -21.24 25.26
C ASP A 187 -15.42 -21.43 24.56
N ILE A 188 -15.42 -22.13 23.44
CA ILE A 188 -16.64 -22.43 22.66
C ILE A 188 -17.66 -23.21 23.49
N ASN A 189 -17.21 -23.95 24.50
CA ASN A 189 -18.04 -24.76 25.39
C ASN A 189 -18.24 -24.16 26.78
N ALA A 190 -17.89 -22.89 27.03
CA ALA A 190 -17.90 -22.30 28.38
C ALA A 190 -19.19 -22.52 29.20
N ASP A 191 -20.35 -22.55 28.53
CA ASP A 191 -21.67 -22.71 29.15
C ASP A 191 -22.24 -24.15 29.06
N ASN A 192 -21.43 -25.12 28.61
CA ASN A 192 -21.85 -26.50 28.40
C ASN A 192 -21.01 -27.46 29.26
N ILE A 193 -21.62 -28.59 29.65
CA ILE A 193 -20.87 -29.71 30.24
C ILE A 193 -20.02 -30.29 29.11
N GLY A 194 -18.69 -30.13 29.14
CA GLY A 194 -17.78 -30.62 28.10
C GLY A 194 -16.32 -30.21 28.35
N LEU A 195 -15.42 -30.64 27.46
CA LEU A 195 -14.04 -30.15 27.49
C LEU A 195 -13.98 -28.72 26.93
N PRO A 196 -13.15 -27.84 27.50
CA PRO A 196 -12.86 -26.55 26.91
C PRO A 196 -12.33 -26.69 25.47
N VAL A 197 -12.87 -25.86 24.59
CA VAL A 197 -12.54 -25.85 23.15
C VAL A 197 -12.08 -24.47 22.76
N TRP A 198 -10.86 -24.39 22.23
CA TRP A 198 -10.24 -23.15 21.83
C TRP A 198 -10.02 -23.09 20.34
N LEU A 199 -10.28 -21.92 19.77
CA LEU A 199 -9.96 -21.62 18.38
C LEU A 199 -8.64 -20.87 18.32
N VAL A 200 -7.67 -21.41 17.59
CA VAL A 200 -6.33 -20.84 17.44
C VAL A 200 -6.11 -20.47 15.98
N PRO A 201 -5.95 -19.19 15.63
CA PRO A 201 -5.75 -18.79 14.24
C PRO A 201 -4.33 -19.17 13.79
N ARG A 202 -4.24 -19.76 12.60
CA ARG A 202 -3.01 -19.90 11.81
C ARG A 202 -2.94 -18.77 10.80
N TRP A 203 -1.78 -18.13 10.75
CA TRP A 203 -1.53 -16.99 9.89
C TRP A 203 -0.50 -17.36 8.82
N THR A 204 -0.73 -16.90 7.59
CA THR A 204 0.19 -17.04 6.46
C THR A 204 0.60 -15.67 5.91
N LYS A 205 1.77 -15.62 5.26
CA LYS A 205 2.22 -14.46 4.49
C LYS A 205 1.83 -14.55 3.01
N LYS A 206 1.33 -15.70 2.58
CA LYS A 206 1.02 -15.96 1.18
C LYS A 206 -0.46 -15.71 0.91
N PHE A 207 -0.73 -14.82 -0.04
CA PHE A 207 -2.08 -14.43 -0.38
C PHE A 207 -2.92 -15.60 -0.96
N ASP A 208 -2.29 -16.49 -1.71
CA ASP A 208 -2.91 -17.68 -2.29
C ASP A 208 -3.31 -18.76 -1.25
N GLN A 209 -2.80 -18.64 -0.02
CA GLN A 209 -3.16 -19.50 1.11
C GLN A 209 -4.14 -18.82 2.07
N ALA A 210 -4.52 -17.57 1.80
CA ALA A 210 -5.47 -16.84 2.63
C ALA A 210 -6.86 -17.47 2.55
N ALA A 211 -7.51 -17.61 3.70
CA ALA A 211 -8.92 -17.96 3.76
C ALA A 211 -9.77 -16.80 3.22
N ASN A 212 -10.71 -17.12 2.34
CA ASN A 212 -11.68 -16.17 1.79
C ASN A 212 -13.04 -16.25 2.48
N GLY A 213 -13.26 -17.26 3.33
CA GLY A 213 -14.50 -17.47 4.07
C GLY A 213 -14.32 -18.38 5.28
N ILE A 214 -15.23 -18.26 6.24
CA ILE A 214 -15.33 -19.12 7.42
C ILE A 214 -16.77 -19.61 7.52
N HIS A 215 -16.96 -20.92 7.55
CA HIS A 215 -18.28 -21.55 7.63
C HIS A 215 -18.41 -22.35 8.92
N LEU A 216 -19.53 -22.14 9.60
CA LEU A 216 -19.94 -22.95 10.74
C LEU A 216 -21.00 -23.95 10.28
N ALA A 217 -20.67 -25.23 10.33
CA ALA A 217 -21.62 -26.31 10.06
C ALA A 217 -22.15 -26.88 11.39
N ILE A 218 -23.47 -26.98 11.51
CA ILE A 218 -24.15 -27.56 12.66
C ILE A 218 -25.01 -28.73 12.18
N GLN A 219 -24.86 -29.91 12.76
CA GLN A 219 -25.54 -31.12 12.30
C GLN A 219 -25.84 -32.10 13.43
N SER A 220 -26.84 -32.96 13.23
CA SER A 220 -27.31 -33.95 14.21
C SER A 220 -26.48 -35.22 14.25
N LYS A 221 -25.72 -35.52 13.18
CA LYS A 221 -24.84 -36.69 13.08
C LYS A 221 -23.38 -36.28 13.07
N GLU A 222 -22.54 -37.05 13.75
CA GLU A 222 -21.10 -36.81 13.73
C GLU A 222 -20.51 -37.04 12.33
N ASN A 223 -19.60 -36.17 11.92
CA ASN A 223 -18.76 -36.32 10.75
C ASN A 223 -17.30 -36.37 11.20
N SER A 224 -16.69 -37.54 11.06
CA SER A 224 -15.31 -37.82 11.46
C SER A 224 -14.26 -37.12 10.60
N ASN A 225 -14.64 -36.52 9.48
CA ASN A 225 -13.70 -35.79 8.60
C ASN A 225 -13.38 -34.38 9.12
N TYR A 226 -14.06 -33.92 10.17
CA TYR A 226 -13.90 -32.58 10.71
C TYR A 226 -13.71 -32.63 12.24
N ILE A 227 -12.99 -31.63 12.77
CA ILE A 227 -12.75 -31.52 14.20
C ILE A 227 -13.99 -30.95 14.89
N ASN A 228 -14.57 -31.71 15.82
CA ASN A 228 -15.82 -31.38 16.49
C ASN A 228 -15.63 -30.28 17.56
N LEU A 229 -16.23 -29.12 17.37
CA LEU A 229 -16.18 -28.00 18.31
C LEU A 229 -17.04 -28.22 19.56
N SER A 230 -17.96 -29.19 19.55
CA SER A 230 -18.84 -29.51 20.68
C SER A 230 -18.37 -30.77 21.42
N ARG A 231 -17.06 -31.05 21.40
CA ARG A 231 -16.52 -32.28 21.98
C ARG A 231 -16.79 -32.36 23.48
N GLY A 232 -17.39 -33.47 23.92
CA GLY A 232 -17.79 -33.67 25.30
C GLY A 232 -19.08 -32.96 25.70
N SER A 233 -19.64 -32.11 24.83
CA SER A 233 -20.92 -31.44 25.05
C SER A 233 -22.11 -32.23 24.54
N ARG A 234 -23.27 -32.01 25.16
CA ARG A 234 -24.55 -32.50 24.64
C ARG A 234 -25.02 -31.59 23.49
N GLY A 235 -25.74 -32.16 22.52
CA GLY A 235 -26.38 -31.41 21.42
C GLY A 235 -25.77 -31.70 20.04
N SER A 236 -26.06 -30.81 19.09
CA SER A 236 -25.58 -30.92 17.71
C SER A 236 -24.06 -30.76 17.60
N TYR A 237 -23.48 -31.52 16.69
CA TYR A 237 -22.06 -31.41 16.32
C TYR A 237 -21.82 -30.12 15.56
N ARG A 238 -20.68 -29.48 15.85
CA ARG A 238 -20.33 -28.16 15.29
C ARG A 238 -18.94 -28.24 14.67
N TYR A 239 -18.77 -27.64 13.50
CA TYR A 239 -17.51 -27.68 12.75
C TYR A 239 -17.21 -26.33 12.12
N ILE A 240 -15.94 -25.93 12.14
CA ILE A 240 -15.45 -24.79 11.36
C ILE A 240 -14.80 -25.33 10.09
N ARG A 241 -15.15 -24.72 8.96
CA ARG A 241 -14.50 -24.93 7.67
C ARG A 241 -14.00 -23.61 7.14
N MET A 242 -12.74 -23.61 6.73
CA MET A 242 -12.16 -22.49 6.00
C MET A 242 -12.46 -22.67 4.51
N GLU A 243 -12.89 -21.61 3.86
CA GLU A 243 -12.91 -21.55 2.41
C GLU A 243 -11.63 -20.89 1.91
N LEU A 244 -11.12 -21.43 0.80
CA LEU A 244 -10.00 -20.88 0.06
C LEU A 244 -10.54 -20.49 -1.31
N ASP A 245 -9.91 -19.52 -1.95
CA ASP A 245 -10.28 -19.14 -3.31
C ASP A 245 -9.92 -20.29 -4.28
N PRO A 246 -10.90 -20.86 -5.00
CA PRO A 246 -10.67 -21.98 -5.90
C PRO A 246 -9.74 -21.62 -7.06
N SER A 247 -9.56 -20.34 -7.39
CA SER A 247 -8.61 -19.91 -8.41
C SER A 247 -7.14 -20.14 -8.02
N PHE A 248 -6.85 -20.36 -6.74
CA PHE A 248 -5.51 -20.71 -6.23
C PHE A 248 -5.27 -22.21 -6.06
N GLN A 249 -6.31 -23.05 -6.24
CA GLN A 249 -6.22 -24.50 -6.16
C GLN A 249 -5.99 -25.09 -7.55
N LYS A 250 -4.75 -25.01 -8.05
CA LYS A 250 -4.30 -25.71 -9.26
C LYS A 250 -3.52 -26.98 -8.92
#